data_AF-A0A372DNF1-F1
#
_entry.id   AF-A0A372DNF1-F1
#
_cell.length_a   1.000
_cell.length_b   1.000
_cell.length_c   1.000
_cell.angle_alpha   90.00
_cell.angle_beta   90.00
_cell.angle_gamma   90.00
#
_symmetry.space_group_name_H-M   'P 1'
#
loop_
_entity.id
_entity.type
_entity.pdbx_description
1 polymer ?
#
loop_
_entity_poly.entity_id
_entity_poly.type
_entity_poly.pdbx_seq_one_letter_code
_entity_poly.pdbx_strand_id
1 'polypeptide(L)'
;MATQLTQKQRTFAENKAAGMTNRDAAIAAGYAVAAADATGYKLTQHPGVRAEIKAATKGTPTVDTKSSMPAMPRKHYDDAKQFLLDAMNLASLPIAVRGDYAKALLPYQHARMGETGKKEKAKDRAREIARNGRHKFATKQPPQLHVVKNTD
;
A
#
# COMPACT_ATOMS: atom_id res chain seq x y z
N MET A 1 37.92 11.21 -21.73
CA MET A 1 39.08 11.04 -20.83
C MET A 1 38.71 9.98 -19.80
N ALA A 2 39.27 8.78 -19.88
CA ALA A 2 39.03 7.74 -18.88
C ALA A 2 39.63 8.22 -17.55
N THR A 3 38.79 8.58 -16.58
CA THR A 3 39.23 8.87 -15.22
C THR A 3 39.82 7.58 -14.65
N GLN A 4 41.15 7.44 -14.65
CA GLN A 4 41.81 6.30 -14.04
C GLN A 4 41.59 6.35 -12.53
N LEU A 5 40.65 5.54 -12.01
CA LEU A 5 40.51 5.34 -10.58
C LEU A 5 41.70 4.53 -10.06
N THR A 6 42.26 4.95 -8.94
CA THR A 6 43.27 4.18 -8.20
C THR A 6 42.65 2.91 -7.59
N GLN A 7 43.47 1.90 -7.28
CA GLN A 7 42.97 0.63 -6.71
C GLN A 7 42.17 0.85 -5.41
N LYS A 8 42.63 1.76 -4.53
CA LYS A 8 41.93 2.10 -3.27
C LYS A 8 40.59 2.81 -3.49
N GLN A 9 40.46 3.57 -4.57
CA GLN A 9 39.21 4.23 -4.95
C GLN A 9 38.18 3.24 -5.49
N ARG A 10 38.62 2.20 -6.21
CA ARG A 10 37.76 1.12 -6.68
C ARG A 10 37.24 0.26 -5.53
N THR A 11 38.11 -0.17 -4.61
CA THR A 11 37.69 -0.94 -3.42
C THR A 11 36.72 -0.14 -2.53
N PHE A 12 36.93 1.16 -2.38
CA PHE A 12 35.96 2.03 -1.72
C PHE A 12 34.60 2.04 -2.42
N ALA A 13 34.59 2.16 -3.76
CA ALA A 13 33.36 2.14 -4.55
C ALA A 13 32.61 0.80 -4.42
N GLU A 14 33.32 -0.32 -4.46
CA GLU A 14 32.78 -1.67 -4.28
C GLU A 14 32.16 -1.84 -2.87
N ASN A 15 32.89 -1.48 -1.82
CA ASN A 15 32.40 -1.53 -0.44
C ASN A 15 31.18 -0.63 -0.23
N LYS A 16 31.15 0.52 -0.90
CA LYS A 16 30.01 1.44 -0.87
C LYS A 16 28.80 0.87 -1.61
N ALA A 17 29.01 0.22 -2.75
CA ALA A 17 27.97 -0.48 -3.48
C ALA A 17 27.41 -1.69 -2.70
N ALA A 18 28.24 -2.32 -1.87
CA ALA A 18 27.82 -3.36 -0.92
C ALA A 18 27.02 -2.83 0.30
N GLY A 19 26.82 -1.50 0.42
CA GLY A 19 25.98 -0.89 1.44
C GLY A 19 26.71 -0.43 2.71
N MET A 20 28.04 -0.48 2.75
CA MET A 20 28.81 -0.01 3.92
C MET A 20 28.71 1.51 4.12
N THR A 21 28.92 1.96 5.36
CA THR A 21 29.02 3.40 5.67
C THR A 21 30.28 3.99 5.02
N ASN A 22 30.31 5.32 4.83
CA ASN A 22 31.47 5.97 4.17
C ASN A 22 32.77 5.76 4.97
N ARG A 23 32.67 5.72 6.30
CA ARG A 23 33.80 5.50 7.19
C ARG A 23 34.32 4.07 7.05
N ASP A 24 33.43 3.10 7.17
CA ASP A 24 33.80 1.68 7.15
C ASP A 24 34.33 1.26 5.78
N ALA A 25 33.72 1.78 4.70
CA ALA A 25 34.20 1.55 3.34
C ALA A 25 35.62 2.10 3.13
N ALA A 26 35.96 3.24 3.74
CA ALA A 26 37.31 3.82 3.66
C ALA A 26 38.32 3.01 4.49
N ILE A 27 37.94 2.53 5.66
CA ILE A 27 38.80 1.66 6.49
C ILE A 27 39.08 0.35 5.75
N ALA A 28 38.04 -0.29 5.19
CA ALA A 28 38.16 -1.52 4.42
C ALA A 28 38.98 -1.34 3.13
N ALA A 29 38.95 -0.15 2.53
CA ALA A 29 39.81 0.21 1.39
C ALA A 29 41.28 0.50 1.77
N GLY A 30 41.63 0.44 3.07
CA GLY A 30 42.99 0.64 3.57
C GLY A 30 43.39 2.11 3.75
N TYR A 31 42.42 2.98 4.06
CA TYR A 31 42.68 4.34 4.53
C TYR A 31 42.82 4.38 6.06
N ALA A 32 43.57 5.37 6.58
CA ALA A 32 43.81 5.50 8.01
C ALA A 32 42.51 5.75 8.78
N VAL A 33 42.30 4.99 9.87
CA VAL A 33 41.07 5.03 10.68
C VAL A 33 40.76 6.43 11.20
N ALA A 34 41.78 7.18 11.63
CA ALA A 34 41.62 8.54 12.15
C ALA A 34 41.12 9.55 11.10
N ALA A 35 41.39 9.30 9.81
CA ALA A 35 41.00 10.18 8.70
C ALA A 35 39.91 9.55 7.80
N ALA A 36 39.36 8.40 8.19
CA ALA A 36 38.44 7.63 7.37
C ALA A 36 37.15 8.39 7.05
N ASP A 37 36.61 9.18 7.99
CA ASP A 37 35.42 9.99 7.78
C ASP A 37 35.63 11.08 6.72
N ALA A 38 36.66 11.89 6.90
CA ALA A 38 36.98 13.00 5.99
C ALA A 38 37.38 12.49 4.60
N THR A 39 38.14 11.39 4.54
CA THR A 39 38.55 10.77 3.28
C THR A 39 37.37 10.11 2.58
N GLY A 40 36.53 9.39 3.31
CA GLY A 40 35.30 8.78 2.79
C GLY A 40 34.37 9.83 2.19
N TYR A 41 34.16 10.98 2.86
CA TYR A 41 33.37 12.08 2.31
C TYR A 41 33.98 12.68 1.02
N LYS A 42 35.30 12.86 0.96
CA LYS A 42 35.97 13.35 -0.26
C LYS A 42 35.85 12.36 -1.41
N LEU A 43 35.93 11.05 -1.12
CA LEU A 43 35.82 9.99 -2.11
C LEU A 43 34.41 9.90 -2.71
N THR A 44 33.35 10.14 -1.94
CA THR A 44 31.97 10.15 -2.49
C THR A 44 31.71 11.33 -3.43
N GLN A 45 32.43 12.44 -3.26
CA GLN A 45 32.33 13.60 -4.15
C GLN A 45 33.17 13.47 -5.42
N HIS A 46 34.14 12.53 -5.45
CA HIS A 46 35.00 12.34 -6.60
C HIS A 46 34.18 11.79 -7.79
N PRO A 47 34.21 12.44 -8.97
CA PRO A 47 33.33 12.08 -10.09
C PRO A 47 33.58 10.65 -10.62
N GLY A 48 34.83 10.19 -10.63
CA GLY A 48 35.17 8.82 -11.02
C GLY A 48 34.64 7.77 -10.05
N VAL A 49 34.83 7.97 -8.74
CA VAL A 49 34.33 7.06 -7.68
C VAL A 49 32.80 7.01 -7.71
N ARG A 50 32.14 8.16 -7.85
CA ARG A 50 30.68 8.24 -7.94
C ARG A 50 30.13 7.54 -9.18
N ALA A 51 30.83 7.61 -10.31
CA ALA A 51 30.46 6.88 -11.52
C ALA A 51 30.56 5.36 -11.30
N GLU A 52 31.61 4.89 -10.64
CA GLU A 52 31.81 3.48 -10.31
C GLU A 52 30.77 2.94 -9.33
N ILE A 53 30.47 3.70 -8.27
CA ILE A 53 29.39 3.35 -7.33
C ILE A 53 28.06 3.23 -8.09
N LYS A 54 27.76 4.18 -8.98
CA LYS A 54 26.52 4.16 -9.78
C LYS A 54 26.49 3.01 -10.78
N ALA A 55 27.64 2.60 -11.32
CA ALA A 55 27.74 1.45 -12.22
C ALA A 55 27.55 0.13 -11.45
N ALA A 56 28.16 0.01 -10.27
CA ALA A 56 28.05 -1.14 -9.40
C ALA A 56 26.62 -1.30 -8.82
N THR A 57 25.96 -0.19 -8.43
CA THR A 57 24.56 -0.24 -7.97
C THR A 57 23.55 -0.43 -9.09
N LYS A 58 23.92 -0.22 -10.35
CA LYS A 58 23.07 -0.60 -11.49
C LYS A 58 22.98 -2.12 -11.69
N GLY A 59 23.99 -2.88 -11.23
CA GLY A 59 24.03 -4.33 -11.34
C GLY A 59 23.42 -5.07 -10.14
N THR A 60 23.31 -4.41 -8.98
CA THR A 60 22.52 -4.91 -7.86
C THR A 60 21.08 -4.46 -8.03
N PRO A 61 20.07 -5.34 -7.86
CA PRO A 61 18.68 -4.93 -7.84
C PRO A 61 18.43 -4.22 -6.50
N THR A 62 19.00 -3.02 -6.32
CA THR A 62 18.44 -2.06 -5.39
C THR A 62 17.06 -1.78 -5.95
N VAL A 63 16.03 -2.24 -5.26
CA VAL A 63 14.63 -1.97 -5.52
C VAL A 63 14.51 -0.52 -6.00
N ASP A 64 14.35 -0.35 -7.31
CA ASP A 64 14.21 0.95 -7.95
C ASP A 64 12.90 1.55 -7.46
N THR A 65 12.93 2.21 -6.29
CA THR A 65 11.77 2.88 -5.68
C THR A 65 11.21 3.98 -6.60
N LYS A 66 11.85 4.27 -7.74
CA LYS A 66 11.46 5.35 -8.66
C LYS A 66 10.89 4.90 -10.01
N SER A 67 10.94 3.62 -10.38
CA SER A 67 10.59 3.22 -11.76
C SER A 67 9.60 2.06 -11.89
N SER A 68 9.21 1.43 -10.79
CA SER A 68 8.20 0.36 -10.83
C SER A 68 7.19 0.52 -9.69
N MET A 69 6.69 1.75 -9.48
CA MET A 69 5.45 1.86 -8.73
C MET A 69 4.35 1.25 -9.58
N PRO A 70 3.64 0.22 -9.08
CA PRO A 70 2.59 -0.40 -9.85
C PRO A 70 1.53 0.64 -10.18
N ALA A 71 1.23 0.79 -11.47
CA ALA A 71 0.25 1.75 -11.94
C ALA A 71 -1.12 1.37 -11.38
N MET A 72 -1.70 2.28 -10.60
CA MET A 72 -3.08 2.16 -10.15
C MET A 72 -4.03 2.24 -11.37
N PRO A 73 -5.17 1.54 -11.35
CA PRO A 73 -6.12 1.51 -12.46
C PRO A 73 -6.70 2.90 -12.80
N ARG A 74 -6.76 3.80 -11.80
CA ARG A 74 -7.23 5.18 -11.99
C ARG A 74 -6.14 6.19 -11.66
N LYS A 75 -6.16 7.32 -12.36
CA LYS A 75 -5.25 8.46 -12.17
C LYS A 75 -5.64 9.33 -10.97
N HIS A 76 -6.94 9.43 -10.69
CA HIS A 76 -7.51 10.25 -9.63
C HIS A 76 -8.62 9.49 -8.91
N TYR A 77 -8.78 9.79 -7.63
CA TYR A 77 -9.83 9.24 -6.77
C TYR A 77 -10.46 10.39 -6.00
N ASP A 78 -11.79 10.45 -6.01
CA ASP A 78 -12.54 11.44 -5.24
C ASP A 78 -12.74 11.00 -3.77
N ASP A 79 -12.64 9.69 -3.51
CA ASP A 79 -12.82 9.07 -2.19
C ASP A 79 -11.65 8.13 -1.87
N ALA A 80 -11.11 8.26 -0.66
CA ALA A 80 -10.06 7.40 -0.14
C ALA A 80 -10.47 5.92 -0.07
N LYS A 81 -11.76 5.63 0.16
CA LYS A 81 -12.25 4.25 0.18
C LYS A 81 -12.13 3.57 -1.18
N GLN A 82 -12.40 4.30 -2.27
CA GLN A 82 -12.27 3.80 -3.64
C GLN A 82 -10.81 3.49 -3.98
N PHE A 83 -9.90 4.35 -3.53
CA PHE A 83 -8.46 4.12 -3.68
C PHE A 83 -8.01 2.82 -2.97
N LEU A 84 -8.45 2.59 -1.73
CA LEU A 84 -8.09 1.39 -0.97
C LEU A 84 -8.65 0.10 -1.58
N LEU A 85 -9.85 0.15 -2.15
CA LEU A 85 -10.43 -0.99 -2.87
C LEU A 85 -9.61 -1.37 -4.11
N ASP A 86 -9.26 -0.38 -4.93
CA ASP A 86 -8.46 -0.61 -6.13
C ASP A 86 -7.02 -1.05 -5.77
N ALA A 87 -6.44 -0.52 -4.69
CA ALA A 87 -5.09 -0.87 -4.23
C ALA A 87 -5.00 -2.31 -3.69
N MET A 88 -6.02 -2.75 -2.94
CA MET A 88 -6.08 -4.11 -2.40
C MET A 88 -6.21 -5.18 -3.51
N ASN A 89 -6.85 -4.83 -4.63
CA ASN A 89 -7.06 -5.73 -5.77
C ASN A 89 -5.91 -5.73 -6.78
N LEU A 90 -4.90 -4.88 -6.59
CA LEU A 90 -3.80 -4.75 -7.53
C LEU A 90 -2.85 -5.94 -7.44
N ALA A 91 -2.75 -6.73 -8.52
CA ALA A 91 -1.90 -7.93 -8.56
C ALA A 91 -0.40 -7.62 -8.46
N SER A 92 0.00 -6.41 -8.87
CA SER A 92 1.39 -5.95 -8.84
C SER A 92 1.85 -5.41 -7.48
N LEU A 93 0.94 -5.30 -6.50
CA LEU A 93 1.29 -4.99 -5.11
C LEU A 93 1.55 -6.30 -4.34
N PRO A 94 2.56 -6.35 -3.46
CA PRO A 94 2.80 -7.51 -2.62
C PRO A 94 1.65 -7.74 -1.65
N ILE A 95 1.35 -9.00 -1.36
CA ILE A 95 0.15 -9.38 -0.60
C ILE A 95 0.09 -8.79 0.81
N ALA A 96 1.24 -8.57 1.46
CA ALA A 96 1.31 -7.92 2.77
C ALA A 96 0.73 -6.50 2.72
N VAL A 97 1.14 -5.72 1.73
CA VAL A 97 0.68 -4.34 1.53
C VAL A 97 -0.81 -4.29 1.18
N ARG A 98 -1.28 -5.23 0.33
CA ARG A 98 -2.72 -5.39 0.06
C ARG A 98 -3.51 -5.74 1.32
N GLY A 99 -2.95 -6.57 2.19
CA GLY A 99 -3.53 -6.94 3.47
C GLY A 99 -3.67 -5.76 4.43
N ASP A 100 -2.72 -4.82 4.43
CA ASP A 100 -2.83 -3.61 5.24
C ASP A 100 -3.91 -2.65 4.73
N TYR A 101 -4.06 -2.51 3.41
CA TYR A 101 -5.20 -1.78 2.82
C TYR A 101 -6.54 -2.44 3.19
N ALA A 102 -6.62 -3.77 3.17
CA ALA A 102 -7.80 -4.51 3.59
C ALA A 102 -8.18 -4.19 5.04
N LYS A 103 -7.21 -4.21 5.96
CA LYS A 103 -7.42 -3.86 7.38
C LYS A 103 -7.93 -2.44 7.55
N ALA A 104 -7.35 -1.48 6.81
CA ALA A 104 -7.77 -0.08 6.85
C ALA A 104 -9.21 0.14 6.36
N LEU A 105 -9.71 -0.76 5.50
CA LEU A 105 -11.06 -0.70 4.94
C LEU A 105 -12.12 -1.33 5.86
N LEU A 106 -11.73 -2.18 6.82
CA LEU A 106 -12.65 -2.86 7.75
C LEU A 106 -13.62 -1.91 8.48
N PRO A 107 -13.20 -0.75 9.02
CA PRO A 107 -14.10 0.17 9.72
C PRO A 107 -15.18 0.78 8.82
N TYR A 108 -14.98 0.78 7.50
CA TYR A 108 -15.86 1.41 6.51
C TYR A 108 -16.77 0.40 5.79
N GLN A 109 -16.50 -0.90 5.91
CA GLN A 109 -17.36 -1.97 5.39
C GLN A 109 -18.29 -2.54 6.46
N HIS A 110 -17.82 -2.61 7.70
CA HIS A 110 -18.62 -3.01 8.83
C HIS A 110 -18.79 -1.80 9.74
N ALA A 111 -20.03 -1.32 9.89
CA ALA A 111 -20.34 -0.36 10.95
C ALA A 111 -19.69 -0.86 12.23
N ARG A 112 -18.96 0.00 12.94
CA ARG A 112 -18.31 -0.37 14.20
C ARG A 112 -19.32 -1.14 15.03
N MET A 113 -18.96 -2.37 15.37
CA MET A 113 -19.82 -3.35 16.04
C MET A 113 -20.07 -2.87 17.47
N GLY A 114 -20.87 -1.81 17.63
CA GLY A 114 -20.97 -0.97 18.82
C GLY A 114 -21.70 0.37 18.59
N GLU A 115 -21.61 0.95 17.39
CA GLU A 115 -22.27 2.24 17.05
C GLU A 115 -23.72 2.05 16.56
N THR A 116 -24.08 0.91 15.96
CA THR A 116 -25.49 0.57 15.71
C THR A 116 -26.19 0.33 17.05
N GLY A 117 -26.85 1.36 17.57
CA GLY A 117 -27.57 1.31 18.84
C GLY A 117 -28.65 0.21 18.84
N LYS A 118 -29.05 -0.25 20.04
CA LYS A 118 -30.12 -1.27 20.21
C LYS A 118 -31.39 -0.99 19.38
N LYS A 119 -31.69 0.29 19.13
CA LYS A 119 -32.84 0.74 18.31
C LYS A 119 -32.68 0.45 16.80
N GLU A 120 -31.50 0.65 16.22
CA GLU A 120 -31.29 0.35 14.80
C GLU A 120 -31.23 -1.15 14.54
N LYS A 121 -30.56 -1.91 15.42
CA LYS A 121 -30.59 -3.39 15.36
C LYS A 121 -32.00 -3.96 15.46
N ALA A 122 -32.88 -3.36 16.28
CA ALA A 122 -34.28 -3.75 16.35
C ALA A 122 -35.04 -3.43 15.06
N LYS A 123 -34.81 -2.25 14.45
CA LYS A 123 -35.43 -1.87 13.17
C LYS A 123 -34.97 -2.76 12.02
N ASP A 124 -33.68 -3.09 11.94
CA ASP A 124 -33.15 -3.93 10.86
C ASP A 124 -33.61 -5.39 11.01
N ARG A 125 -33.65 -5.94 12.24
CA ARG A 125 -34.28 -7.24 12.48
C ARG A 125 -35.77 -7.24 12.14
N ALA A 126 -36.50 -6.19 12.48
CA ALA A 126 -37.91 -6.08 12.12
C ALA A 126 -38.11 -6.01 10.60
N ARG A 127 -37.25 -5.28 9.89
CA ARG A 127 -37.24 -5.22 8.42
C ARG A 127 -36.89 -6.57 7.79
N GLU A 128 -35.91 -7.28 8.33
CA GLU A 128 -35.52 -8.61 7.87
C GLU A 128 -36.65 -9.63 8.07
N ILE A 129 -37.30 -9.62 9.23
CA ILE A 129 -38.49 -10.44 9.52
C ILE A 129 -39.65 -10.05 8.59
N ALA A 130 -39.86 -8.76 8.29
CA ALA A 130 -40.89 -8.33 7.36
C ALA A 130 -40.60 -8.73 5.90
N ARG A 131 -39.32 -8.80 5.51
CA ARG A 131 -38.89 -9.20 4.14
C ARG A 131 -38.87 -10.71 3.94
N ASN A 132 -38.39 -11.47 4.93
CA ASN A 132 -38.20 -12.92 4.85
C ASN A 132 -39.36 -13.72 5.47
N GLY A 133 -40.19 -13.05 6.28
CA GLY A 133 -41.34 -13.64 6.95
C GLY A 133 -42.47 -13.91 5.97
N ARG A 134 -42.41 -15.06 5.31
CA ARG A 134 -43.59 -15.72 4.73
C ARG A 134 -44.73 -15.73 5.75
N HIS A 135 -45.68 -14.82 5.55
CA HIS A 135 -47.08 -14.84 6.03
C HIS A 135 -47.37 -14.81 7.53
N LYS A 136 -46.38 -14.83 8.44
CA LYS A 136 -46.65 -14.87 9.89
C LYS A 136 -47.12 -13.53 10.48
N PHE A 137 -46.77 -12.40 9.86
CA PHE A 137 -47.16 -11.06 10.31
C PHE A 137 -47.60 -10.12 9.16
N ALA A 138 -47.89 -10.68 7.98
CA ALA A 138 -48.42 -9.89 6.88
C ALA A 138 -49.84 -9.41 7.22
N THR A 139 -50.11 -8.13 7.03
CA THR A 139 -51.47 -7.58 7.17
C THR A 139 -52.37 -8.27 6.13
N LYS A 140 -53.44 -8.95 6.60
CA LYS A 140 -54.39 -9.61 5.71
C LYS A 140 -54.98 -8.56 4.75
N GLN A 141 -54.98 -8.84 3.45
CA GLN A 141 -55.66 -7.97 2.49
C GLN A 141 -57.14 -7.87 2.88
N PRO A 142 -57.72 -6.66 2.93
CA PRO A 142 -59.13 -6.51 3.26
C PRO A 142 -60.00 -7.24 2.21
N PRO A 143 -61.09 -7.90 2.63
CA PRO A 143 -61.96 -8.63 1.72
C PRO A 143 -62.54 -7.68 0.66
N GLN A 144 -62.59 -8.13 -0.59
CA GLN A 144 -63.16 -7.35 -1.69
C GLN A 144 -64.69 -7.32 -1.53
N LEU A 145 -65.26 -6.12 -1.42
CA LEU A 145 -66.70 -5.93 -1.37
C LEU A 145 -67.23 -5.87 -2.81
N HIS A 146 -68.22 -6.70 -3.11
CA HIS A 146 -68.95 -6.65 -4.38
C HIS A 146 -70.35 -6.10 -4.13
N VAL A 147 -70.78 -5.15 -4.95
CA VAL A 147 -72.12 -4.55 -4.86
C VAL A 147 -73.14 -5.55 -5.42
N VAL A 148 -74.01 -6.08 -4.57
CA VAL A 148 -75.17 -6.85 -5.00
C VAL A 148 -76.26 -5.86 -5.42
N LYS A 149 -76.61 -5.86 -6.70
CA LYS A 149 -77.78 -5.12 -7.20
C LYS A 149 -79.01 -6.00 -6.98
N ASN A 150 -79.89 -5.61 -6.07
CA ASN A 150 -81.20 -6.23 -5.94
C ASN A 150 -82.06 -5.71 -7.10
N THR A 151 -82.46 -6.60 -7.99
CA THR A 151 -83.54 -6.36 -8.95
C THR A 151 -84.83 -6.88 -8.31
N ASP A 152 -85.86 -6.03 -8.31
CA ASP A 152 -87.23 -6.32 -7.83
C ASP A 152 -87.84 -7.59 -8.43
#